data_AF-A0A381W7M8-F1
#
_entry.id   AF-A0A381W7M8-F1
#
_cell.length_a   1.000
_cell.length_b   1.000
_cell.length_c   1.000
_cell.angle_alpha   90.00
_cell.angle_beta   90.00
_cell.angle_gamma   90.00
#
_symmetry.space_group_name_H-M   'P 1'
#
loop_
_entity.id
_entity.type
_entity.pdbx_description
1 polymer ?
#
loop_
_entity_poly.entity_id
_entity_poly.type
_entity_poly.pdbx_seq_one_letter_code
_entity_poly.pdbx_strand_id
1 'polypeptide(L)'
;ELDSYLAGLASGLVIHPASTLGFELFAAGKKVLFGATADSALIQQWGIQHYFDALPDLVKLKTPTSDAFIKRCDQIRAMPDNQYREITQTAASTVVSMPNNGHPHETVKQLIYSLLA
;
A
#
# COMPACT_ATOMS: atom_id res chain seq x y z
N GLU A 1 6.01 1.89 -16.35
CA GLU A 1 5.03 1.56 -15.29
C GLU A 1 4.66 0.08 -15.27
N LEU A 2 4.21 -0.51 -16.40
CA LEU A 2 3.84 -1.93 -16.46
C LEU A 2 4.95 -2.87 -15.94
N ASP A 3 6.20 -2.63 -16.31
CA ASP A 3 7.33 -3.44 -15.83
C ASP A 3 7.49 -3.42 -14.31
N SER A 4 7.18 -2.29 -13.66
CA SER A 4 7.22 -2.15 -12.21
C SER A 4 6.12 -2.95 -11.53
N TYR A 5 4.92 -3.01 -12.11
CA TYR A 5 3.85 -3.90 -11.63
C TYR A 5 4.23 -5.37 -11.82
N LEU A 6 4.79 -5.75 -12.98
CA LEU A 6 5.23 -7.12 -13.23
C LEU A 6 6.28 -7.56 -12.22
N ALA A 7 7.29 -6.72 -11.96
CA ALA A 7 8.30 -6.98 -10.95
C ALA A 7 7.68 -7.09 -9.54
N GLY A 8 6.75 -6.21 -9.18
CA GLY A 8 6.07 -6.24 -7.88
C GLY A 8 5.20 -7.48 -7.69
N LEU A 9 4.47 -7.90 -8.72
CA LEU A 9 3.61 -9.09 -8.69
C LEU A 9 4.41 -10.38 -8.63
N ALA A 10 5.55 -10.45 -9.35
CA ALA A 10 6.46 -11.59 -9.33
C ALA A 10 7.26 -11.70 -8.01
N SER A 11 7.38 -10.61 -7.25
CA SER A 11 8.13 -10.59 -6.00
C SER A 11 7.39 -11.30 -4.86
N GLY A 12 8.16 -12.01 -4.01
CA GLY A 12 7.64 -12.61 -2.78
C GLY A 12 7.40 -11.60 -1.65
N LEU A 13 8.10 -10.46 -1.70
CA LEU A 13 7.93 -9.31 -0.81
C LEU A 13 8.35 -8.06 -1.57
N VAL A 14 7.55 -7.00 -1.51
CA VAL A 14 7.89 -5.68 -2.05
C VAL A 14 8.27 -4.77 -0.89
N ILE A 15 9.41 -4.10 -0.98
CA ILE A 15 9.81 -3.08 -0.01
C ILE A 15 9.61 -1.74 -0.70
N HIS A 16 8.77 -0.91 -0.11
CA HIS A 16 8.41 0.36 -0.71
C HIS A 16 8.55 1.51 0.32
N PRO A 17 9.32 2.58 0.05
CA PRO A 17 9.37 3.75 0.91
C PRO A 17 8.00 4.42 1.14
N ALA A 18 7.37 5.03 0.13
CA ALA A 18 6.05 5.67 0.25
C ALA A 18 5.36 6.02 -1.11
N SER A 19 5.48 5.17 -2.11
CA SER A 19 4.89 5.34 -3.46
C SER A 19 3.46 4.82 -3.47
N THR A 20 2.64 5.43 -4.32
CA THR A 20 1.31 4.94 -4.69
C THR A 20 1.35 3.48 -5.17
N LEU A 21 2.37 3.09 -5.95
CA LEU A 21 2.55 1.70 -6.40
C LEU A 21 2.64 0.71 -5.23
N GLY A 22 3.29 1.09 -4.13
CA GLY A 22 3.38 0.26 -2.93
C GLY A 22 2.00 0.05 -2.28
N PHE A 23 1.18 1.10 -2.22
CA PHE A 23 -0.19 1.02 -1.71
C PHE A 23 -1.11 0.23 -2.64
N GLU A 24 -0.97 0.36 -3.96
CA GLU A 24 -1.74 -0.40 -4.94
C GLU A 24 -1.43 -1.90 -4.88
N LEU A 25 -0.15 -2.27 -4.83
CA LEU A 25 0.26 -3.67 -4.68
C LEU A 25 -0.20 -4.24 -3.32
N PHE A 26 -0.12 -3.45 -2.26
CA PHE A 26 -0.66 -3.81 -0.95
C PHE A 26 -2.18 -4.04 -1.00
N ALA A 27 -2.92 -3.15 -1.66
CA ALA A 27 -4.37 -3.28 -1.86
C ALA A 27 -4.74 -4.50 -2.72
N ALA A 28 -3.90 -4.86 -3.69
CA ALA A 28 -4.01 -6.10 -4.46
C ALA A 28 -3.63 -7.37 -3.65
N GLY A 29 -3.33 -7.24 -2.35
CA GLY A 29 -3.03 -8.35 -1.45
C GLY A 29 -1.60 -8.86 -1.54
N LYS A 30 -0.68 -8.11 -2.17
CA LYS A 30 0.76 -8.45 -2.15
C LYS A 30 1.36 -8.13 -0.78
N LYS A 31 2.34 -8.93 -0.41
CA LYS A 31 3.21 -8.68 0.74
C LYS A 31 4.05 -7.44 0.51
N VAL A 32 3.83 -6.41 1.33
CA VAL A 32 4.52 -5.13 1.24
C VAL A 32 5.08 -4.75 2.61
N LEU A 33 6.30 -4.23 2.62
CA LEU A 33 6.89 -3.55 3.78
C LEU A 33 7.06 -2.06 3.46
N PHE A 34 6.46 -1.19 4.26
CA PHE A 34 6.50 0.25 4.06
C PHE A 34 7.73 0.88 4.72
N GLY A 35 8.77 1.10 3.94
CA GLY A 35 10.07 1.57 4.39
C GLY A 35 10.07 2.95 5.05
N ALA A 36 9.24 3.89 4.58
CA ALA A 36 9.20 5.24 5.15
C ALA A 36 8.75 5.27 6.61
N THR A 37 8.07 4.22 7.09
CA THR A 37 7.63 4.15 8.50
C THR A 37 8.79 4.07 9.49
N ALA A 38 10.01 3.79 9.01
CA ALA A 38 11.23 3.89 9.81
C ALA A 38 11.57 5.34 10.22
N ASP A 39 11.00 6.34 9.55
CA ASP A 39 11.15 7.77 9.83
C ASP A 39 9.78 8.46 9.84
N SER A 40 9.19 8.60 11.03
CA SER A 40 7.89 9.26 11.19
C SER A 40 7.93 10.76 10.88
N ALA A 41 9.08 11.42 11.03
CA ALA A 41 9.21 12.84 10.71
C ALA A 41 9.09 13.07 9.20
N LEU A 42 9.67 12.17 8.40
CA LEU A 42 9.55 12.21 6.93
C LEU A 42 8.08 12.06 6.47
N ILE A 43 7.37 11.08 7.03
CA ILE A 43 5.93 10.88 6.75
C ILE A 43 5.12 12.13 7.14
N GLN A 44 5.45 12.74 8.28
CA GLN A 44 4.77 13.94 8.75
C GLN A 44 5.01 15.14 7.82
N GLN A 45 6.25 15.35 7.37
CA GLN A 45 6.61 16.42 6.42
C GLN A 45 5.89 16.28 5.08
N TRP A 46 5.65 15.05 4.63
CA TRP A 46 4.86 14.80 3.42
C TRP A 46 3.35 14.98 3.61
N GLY A 47 2.87 15.10 4.86
CA GLY A 47 1.44 15.26 5.15
C GLY A 47 0.59 13.99 4.93
N ILE A 48 1.23 12.83 4.74
CA ILE A 48 0.57 11.57 4.37
C ILE A 48 0.42 10.58 5.52
N GLN A 49 0.59 11.04 6.77
CA GLN A 49 0.49 10.20 7.99
C GLN A 49 -0.78 9.36 8.07
N HIS A 50 -1.93 9.90 7.65
CA HIS A 50 -3.21 9.18 7.65
C HIS A 50 -3.20 7.87 6.85
N TYR A 51 -2.42 7.78 5.75
CA TYR A 51 -2.27 6.53 5.01
C TYR A 51 -1.56 5.47 5.84
N PHE A 52 -0.53 5.86 6.59
CA PHE A 52 0.24 4.95 7.42
C PHE A 52 -0.49 4.61 8.72
N ASP A 53 -1.28 5.52 9.28
CA ASP A 53 -2.08 5.25 10.48
C ASP A 53 -3.07 4.11 10.26
N ALA A 54 -3.64 4.01 9.06
CA ALA A 54 -4.54 2.91 8.67
C ALA A 54 -3.84 1.55 8.51
N LEU A 55 -2.51 1.52 8.34
CA LEU A 55 -1.78 0.27 8.12
C LEU A 55 -1.55 -0.49 9.44
N PRO A 56 -1.61 -1.84 9.42
CA PRO A 56 -1.25 -2.64 10.59
C PRO A 56 0.26 -2.54 10.86
N ASP A 57 0.65 -2.71 12.12
CA ASP A 57 2.06 -2.77 12.54
C ASP A 57 2.86 -3.86 11.81
N LEU A 58 2.19 -4.87 11.27
CA LEU A 58 2.80 -5.95 10.48
C LEU A 58 3.63 -5.39 9.33
N VAL A 59 3.17 -4.35 8.64
CA VAL A 59 3.78 -3.83 7.42
C VAL A 59 4.61 -2.56 7.65
N LYS A 60 4.88 -2.22 8.91
CA LYS A 60 5.65 -1.03 9.32
C LYS A 60 7.02 -1.43 9.88
N LEU A 61 8.01 -0.57 9.65
CA LEU A 61 9.31 -0.57 10.33
C LEU A 61 9.24 0.42 11.50
N LYS A 62 9.22 -0.08 12.73
CA LYS A 62 9.22 0.78 13.93
C LYS A 62 10.59 1.33 14.29
N THR A 63 11.66 0.78 13.71
CA THR A 63 13.03 1.11 14.08
C THR A 63 13.92 1.05 12.84
N PRO A 64 14.78 2.07 12.59
CA PRO A 64 15.64 2.13 11.42
C PRO A 64 16.95 1.34 11.61
N THR A 65 16.87 0.08 12.06
CA THR A 65 18.04 -0.81 12.16
C THR A 65 17.97 -1.92 11.14
N SER A 66 19.14 -2.34 10.63
CA SER A 66 19.25 -3.47 9.70
C SER A 66 18.62 -4.75 10.27
N ASP A 67 18.84 -5.04 11.55
CA ASP A 67 18.28 -6.22 12.21
C ASP A 67 16.76 -6.20 12.28
N ALA A 68 16.17 -5.04 12.62
CA ALA A 68 14.72 -4.88 12.64
C ALA A 68 14.13 -5.02 11.23
N PHE A 69 14.81 -4.47 10.23
CA PHE A 69 14.44 -4.58 8.83
C PHE A 69 14.48 -6.03 8.33
N ILE A 70 15.59 -6.74 8.55
CA ILE A 70 15.76 -8.14 8.12
C ILE A 70 14.72 -9.03 8.81
N LYS A 71 14.62 -8.93 10.14
CA LYS A 71 13.64 -9.69 10.92
C LYS A 71 12.22 -9.47 10.41
N ARG A 72 11.87 -8.22 10.09
CA ARG A 72 10.54 -7.90 9.57
C ARG A 72 10.31 -8.47 8.17
N CYS A 73 11.30 -8.38 7.28
CA CYS A 73 11.22 -8.98 5.96
C CYS A 73 10.99 -10.49 6.04
N ASP A 74 11.73 -11.18 6.91
CA ASP A 74 11.64 -12.64 7.05
C ASP A 74 10.29 -13.06 7.66
N GLN A 75 9.79 -12.31 8.65
CA GLN A 75 8.45 -12.51 9.21
C GLN A 75 7.36 -12.42 8.13
N ILE A 76 7.39 -11.39 7.28
CA ILE A 76 6.37 -11.21 6.23
C ILE A 76 6.52 -12.29 5.15
N ARG A 77 7.74 -12.64 4.73
CA ARG A 77 7.98 -13.69 3.72
C ARG A 77 7.48 -15.04 4.18
N ALA A 78 7.77 -15.41 5.42
CA ALA A 78 7.39 -16.71 6.00
C ALA A 78 5.87 -16.85 6.25
N MET A 79 5.14 -15.74 6.35
CA MET A 79 3.70 -15.75 6.57
C MET A 79 2.96 -16.33 5.35
N PRO A 80 2.01 -17.27 5.52
CA PRO A 80 1.12 -17.70 4.44
C PRO A 80 0.34 -16.53 3.82
N ASP A 81 0.16 -16.55 2.50
CA ASP A 81 -0.49 -15.45 1.77
C ASP A 81 -1.94 -15.21 2.19
N ASN A 82 -2.68 -16.26 2.52
CA ASN A 82 -4.05 -16.16 3.03
C ASN A 82 -4.10 -15.44 4.39
N GLN A 83 -3.20 -15.81 5.30
CA GLN A 83 -3.07 -15.18 6.62
C GLN A 83 -2.65 -13.71 6.48
N TYR A 84 -1.70 -13.40 5.59
CA TYR A 84 -1.31 -12.03 5.33
C TYR A 84 -2.51 -11.20 4.85
N ARG A 85 -3.24 -11.70 3.84
CA ARG A 85 -4.42 -11.01 3.30
C ARG A 85 -5.49 -10.79 4.35
N GLU A 86 -5.77 -11.78 5.19
CA GLU A 86 -6.74 -11.65 6.29
C GLU A 86 -6.37 -10.51 7.25
N ILE A 87 -5.10 -10.42 7.65
CA ILE A 87 -4.61 -9.35 8.55
C ILE A 87 -4.69 -7.98 7.88
N THR A 88 -4.41 -7.89 6.57
CA THR A 88 -4.26 -6.62 5.88
C THR A 88 -5.52 -6.14 5.15
N GLN A 89 -6.56 -6.96 5.00
CA GLN A 89 -7.70 -6.68 4.12
C GLN A 89 -8.43 -5.37 4.44
N THR A 90 -8.66 -5.10 5.72
CA THR A 90 -9.33 -3.86 6.16
C THR A 90 -8.50 -2.65 5.76
N ALA A 91 -7.22 -2.64 6.12
CA ALA A 91 -6.30 -1.55 5.78
C ALA A 91 -6.16 -1.36 4.27
N ALA A 92 -6.04 -2.45 3.51
CA ALA A 92 -5.97 -2.47 2.05
C ALA A 92 -7.16 -1.75 1.41
N SER A 93 -8.37 -2.05 1.89
CA SER A 93 -9.61 -1.41 1.41
C SER A 93 -9.72 0.06 1.82
N THR A 94 -9.09 0.45 2.94
CA THR A 94 -9.07 1.83 3.43
C THR A 94 -8.11 2.72 2.65
N VAL A 95 -6.89 2.23 2.36
CA VAL A 95 -5.85 3.05 1.71
C VAL A 95 -6.08 3.21 0.21
N VAL A 96 -6.66 2.19 -0.45
CA VAL A 96 -7.09 2.27 -1.85
C VAL A 96 -8.55 1.86 -1.91
N SER A 97 -9.45 2.86 -1.87
CA SER A 97 -10.87 2.64 -2.03
C SER A 97 -11.24 2.70 -3.52
N MET A 98 -11.67 1.57 -4.09
CA MET A 98 -12.33 1.58 -5.39
C MET A 98 -13.84 1.76 -5.17
N PRO A 99 -14.47 2.81 -5.73
CA PRO A 99 -15.91 2.93 -5.67
C PRO A 99 -16.57 1.78 -6.44
N ASN A 100 -17.63 1.20 -5.86
CA ASN A 100 -18.40 0.13 -6.49
C ASN A 100 -19.12 0.58 -7.78
N ASN A 101 -19.17 1.89 -8.03
CA ASN A 101 -20.01 2.52 -9.06
C ASN A 101 -19.25 2.80 -10.37
N GLY A 102 -18.10 2.17 -10.59
CA GLY A 102 -17.27 2.33 -11.78
C GLY A 102 -16.05 3.22 -11.57
N HIS A 103 -15.29 3.43 -12.63
CA HIS A 103 -14.05 4.21 -12.55
C HIS A 103 -14.34 5.71 -12.41
N PRO A 104 -13.57 6.46 -11.60
CA PRO A 104 -13.76 7.90 -11.43
C PRO A 104 -13.81 8.68 -12.74
N HIS A 105 -13.06 8.25 -13.78
CA HIS A 105 -13.07 8.92 -15.08
C HIS A 105 -14.43 8.83 -15.80
N GLU A 106 -15.21 7.76 -15.58
CA GLU A 106 -16.57 7.67 -16.12
C GLU A 106 -17.51 8.65 -15.41
N THR A 107 -17.39 8.79 -14.08
CA THR A 107 -18.15 9.80 -13.33
C THR A 107 -17.83 11.21 -13.81
N VAL A 108 -16.55 11.54 -13.99
CA VAL A 108 -16.11 12.84 -14.51
C VAL A 108 -16.68 13.08 -15.92
N LYS A 109 -16.65 12.08 -16.79
CA LYS A 109 -17.21 12.16 -18.15
C LYS A 109 -18.71 12.48 -18.13
N GLN A 110 -19.49 11.81 -17.27
CA GLN A 110 -20.92 12.09 -17.14
C GLN A 110 -21.19 13.51 -16.62
N LEU A 111 -20.43 13.98 -15.62
CA LEU A 111 -20.55 15.34 -15.10
C LEU A 111 -20.26 16.39 -16.17
N ILE A 112 -19.24 16.18 -17.01
CA ILE A 112 -18.93 17.07 -18.14
C ILE A 112 -20.11 17.13 -19.11
N TYR A 113 -20.68 15.99 -19.49
CA TYR A 113 -21.85 15.97 -20.39
C TYR A 113 -23.06 16.67 -19.79
N SER A 114 -23.33 16.50 -18.49
CA SER A 114 -24.43 17.20 -17.81
C SER A 114 -24.23 18.72 -17.73
N LEU A 115 -22.99 19.21 -17.68
CA LEU A 115 -22.70 20.66 -17.66
C LEU A 115 -22.79 21.32 -19.05
N LEU A 116 -22.68 20.53 -20.12
CA LEU A 116 -22.73 21.00 -21.50
C LEU A 116 -24.12 20.88 -22.14
N ALA A 117 -25.08 20.23 -21.45
CA ALA A 117 -26.47 20.08 -21.86
C ALA A 117 -27.33 21.24 -21.33
#